data_AF-A0A818V8G6-F1
#
_entry.id   AF-A0A818V8G6-F1
#
_cell.length_a   1.000
_cell.length_b   1.000
_cell.length_c   1.000
_cell.angle_alpha   90.00
_cell.angle_beta   90.00
_cell.angle_gamma   90.00
#
_symmetry.space_group_name_H-M   'P 1'
#
loop_
_entity.id
_entity.type
_entity.pdbx_description
1 polymer ?
#
loop_
_entity_poly.entity_id
_entity_poly.type
_entity_poly.pdbx_seq_one_letter_code
_entity_poly.pdbx_strand_id
1 'polypeptide(L)'
;MAYDRNQPHVYQEGANAGFHEAIGDTTGIFAISPIHLITLGFLDENVVNSHYEINYLLRLALQKVAFLPFAHVMDKYRFVLFRDEIDHENELNSMWWALRIKHGGIMPPVPRNNKENFDAGAKYHIPSNVPYLRYFIAHILEFQLYRSMCQLQGVTERFHLCDIYGNKYVEEKFKDMLDMGNSKPWPEVLQSLNGETKLDSGAILDFF
;
A
#
# COMPACT_ATOMS: atom_id res chain seq x y z
N MET A 1 0.31 -20.12 3.75
CA MET A 1 0.94 -21.12 2.86
C MET A 1 2.46 -20.95 2.70
N ALA A 2 3.08 -19.91 3.28
CA ALA A 2 4.53 -19.83 3.52
C ALA A 2 4.80 -20.12 5.01
N TYR A 3 4.56 -19.13 5.88
CA TYR A 3 4.68 -19.26 7.34
C TYR A 3 3.64 -20.18 8.02
N ASP A 4 2.41 -20.29 7.50
CA ASP A 4 1.32 -21.09 8.12
C ASP A 4 1.63 -22.57 8.35
N ARG A 5 2.62 -23.13 7.64
CA ARG A 5 2.94 -24.56 7.73
C ARG A 5 4.07 -24.86 8.71
N ASN A 6 4.96 -23.90 8.96
CA ASN A 6 6.23 -24.13 9.67
C ASN A 6 6.38 -23.26 10.92
N GLN A 7 5.63 -22.16 11.04
CA GLN A 7 5.67 -21.30 12.20
C GLN A 7 4.65 -21.75 13.27
N PRO A 8 5.00 -21.65 14.57
CA PRO A 8 4.01 -21.72 15.66
C PRO A 8 2.83 -20.79 15.39
N HIS A 9 1.61 -21.15 15.83
CA HIS A 9 0.39 -20.40 15.54
C HIS A 9 0.48 -18.90 15.88
N VAL A 10 1.14 -18.55 16.98
CA VAL A 10 1.36 -17.15 17.39
C VAL A 10 2.19 -16.34 16.39
N TYR A 11 2.95 -17.04 15.53
CA TYR A 11 3.79 -16.43 14.52
C TYR A 11 3.20 -16.42 13.09
N GLN A 12 1.93 -16.80 12.96
CA GLN A 12 1.25 -16.93 11.66
C GLN A 12 0.54 -15.63 11.26
N GLU A 13 1.28 -14.53 11.28
CA GLU A 13 0.83 -13.23 10.78
C GLU A 13 1.93 -12.58 9.92
N GLY A 14 1.60 -11.51 9.20
CA GLY A 14 2.62 -10.68 8.55
C GLY A 14 3.52 -9.99 9.56
N ALA A 15 4.78 -9.73 9.20
CA ALA A 15 5.78 -9.11 10.07
C ALA A 15 5.31 -7.83 10.79
N ASN A 16 4.43 -7.08 10.13
CA ASN A 16 3.50 -6.16 10.77
C ASN A 16 2.20 -6.13 9.93
N ALA A 17 1.20 -5.39 10.40
CA ALA A 17 -0.10 -5.30 9.71
C ALA A 17 -0.01 -4.77 8.26
N GLY A 18 1.00 -3.98 7.92
CA GLY A 18 1.22 -3.47 6.57
C GLY A 18 1.82 -4.49 5.61
N PHE A 19 2.63 -5.44 6.08
CA PHE A 19 3.21 -6.50 5.24
C PHE A 19 2.11 -7.36 4.61
N HIS A 20 1.12 -7.76 5.40
CA HIS A 20 0.06 -8.65 4.92
C HIS A 20 -0.76 -8.03 3.79
N GLU A 21 -1.05 -6.73 3.89
CA GLU A 21 -1.75 -5.98 2.83
C GLU A 21 -0.82 -5.72 1.62
N ALA A 22 0.46 -5.40 1.84
CA ALA A 22 1.40 -5.05 0.77
C ALA A 22 1.71 -6.20 -0.18
N ILE A 23 1.80 -7.44 0.32
CA ILE A 23 2.18 -8.61 -0.49
C ILE A 23 1.25 -8.79 -1.70
N GLY A 24 -0.06 -8.79 -1.44
CA GLY A 24 -1.06 -8.96 -2.50
C GLY A 24 -1.03 -7.80 -3.49
N ASP A 25 -0.92 -6.57 -2.99
CA ASP A 25 -0.89 -5.38 -3.83
C ASP A 25 0.38 -5.31 -4.70
N THR A 26 1.55 -5.66 -4.17
CA THR A 26 2.80 -5.74 -4.94
C THR A 26 2.69 -6.77 -6.07
N THR A 27 2.19 -7.98 -5.78
CA THR A 27 1.95 -8.99 -6.83
C THR A 27 0.92 -8.50 -7.85
N GLY A 28 -0.10 -7.78 -7.39
CA GLY A 28 -1.08 -7.13 -8.25
C GLY A 28 -0.46 -6.16 -9.26
N ILE A 29 0.50 -5.33 -8.84
CA ILE A 29 1.21 -4.39 -9.73
C ILE A 29 2.00 -5.16 -10.80
N PHE A 30 2.71 -6.24 -10.45
CA PHE A 30 3.39 -7.08 -11.44
C PHE A 30 2.42 -7.69 -12.45
N ALA A 31 1.30 -8.23 -11.97
CA ALA A 31 0.31 -8.91 -12.81
C ALA A 31 -0.37 -7.99 -13.84
N ILE A 32 -0.44 -6.68 -13.57
CA ILE A 32 -1.00 -5.69 -14.50
C ILE A 32 0.08 -4.89 -15.24
N SER A 33 1.35 -5.24 -15.07
CA SER A 33 2.45 -4.55 -15.77
C SER A 33 2.31 -4.74 -17.28
N PRO A 34 2.71 -3.76 -18.11
CA PRO A 34 2.60 -3.89 -19.56
C PRO A 34 3.35 -5.10 -20.10
N ILE A 35 4.53 -5.40 -19.55
CA ILE A 35 5.36 -6.55 -19.93
C ILE A 35 4.67 -7.87 -19.59
N HIS A 36 4.02 -7.97 -18.44
CA HIS A 36 3.26 -9.17 -18.08
C HIS A 36 2.07 -9.39 -19.01
N LEU A 37 1.33 -8.32 -19.33
CA LEU A 37 0.18 -8.39 -20.24
C LEU A 37 0.59 -8.79 -21.67
N ILE A 38 1.77 -8.37 -22.14
CA ILE A 38 2.35 -8.84 -23.41
C ILE A 38 2.63 -10.34 -23.32
N THR A 39 3.27 -10.79 -22.24
CA THR A 39 3.60 -12.21 -22.02
C THR A 39 2.36 -13.11 -22.04
N LEU A 40 1.22 -12.62 -21.52
CA LEU A 40 -0.06 -13.32 -21.54
C LEU A 40 -0.83 -13.20 -22.88
N GLY A 41 -0.37 -12.36 -23.81
CA GLY A 41 -1.04 -12.10 -25.08
C GLY A 41 -2.26 -11.17 -24.99
N PHE A 42 -2.39 -10.40 -23.89
CA PHE A 42 -3.45 -9.42 -23.70
C PHE A 42 -3.09 -8.02 -24.21
N LEU A 43 -1.82 -7.75 -24.50
CA LEU A 43 -1.33 -6.49 -25.03
C LEU A 43 -0.33 -6.73 -26.16
N ASP A 44 -0.43 -5.97 -27.23
CA ASP A 44 0.56 -5.97 -28.32
C ASP A 44 1.77 -5.12 -27.93
N GLU A 45 2.98 -5.67 -28.08
CA GLU A 45 4.23 -4.99 -27.76
C GLU A 45 4.40 -3.66 -28.50
N ASN A 46 3.87 -3.54 -29.72
CA ASN A 46 3.98 -2.35 -30.55
C ASN A 46 3.20 -1.15 -29.99
N VAL A 47 2.30 -1.40 -29.03
CA VAL A 47 1.49 -0.36 -28.38
C VAL A 47 2.23 0.27 -27.20
N VAL A 48 3.21 -0.42 -26.61
CA VAL A 48 3.96 0.08 -25.44
C VAL A 48 5.00 1.11 -25.87
N ASN A 49 4.53 2.34 -26.02
CA ASN A 49 5.33 3.54 -26.26
C ASN A 49 5.20 4.52 -25.09
N SER A 50 5.88 5.66 -25.17
CA SER A 50 5.87 6.69 -24.13
C SER A 50 4.47 7.19 -23.78
N HIS A 51 3.55 7.33 -24.74
CA HIS A 51 2.17 7.74 -24.46
C HIS A 51 1.41 6.68 -23.68
N TYR A 52 1.60 5.40 -24.03
CA TYR A 52 1.01 4.30 -23.28
C TYR A 52 1.51 4.27 -21.84
N GLU A 53 2.82 4.43 -21.64
CA GLU A 53 3.42 4.44 -20.30
C GLU A 53 2.90 5.58 -19.43
N ILE A 54 2.79 6.79 -19.98
CA ILE A 54 2.20 7.92 -19.25
C ILE A 54 0.74 7.64 -18.87
N ASN A 55 -0.05 7.07 -19.77
CA ASN A 55 -1.44 6.70 -19.47
C ASN A 55 -1.53 5.62 -18.38
N TYR A 56 -0.64 4.63 -18.43
CA TYR A 56 -0.53 3.57 -17.44
C TYR A 56 -0.14 4.13 -16.06
N LEU A 57 0.92 4.93 -16.00
CA LEU A 57 1.38 5.59 -14.78
C LEU A 57 0.31 6.52 -14.20
N LEU A 58 -0.35 7.34 -15.02
CA LEU A 58 -1.43 8.22 -14.55
C LEU A 58 -2.60 7.41 -13.98
N ARG A 59 -3.02 6.33 -14.66
CA ARG A 59 -4.07 5.44 -14.16
C ARG A 59 -3.72 4.85 -12.81
N LEU A 60 -2.48 4.38 -12.63
CA LEU A 60 -2.00 3.87 -11.36
C LEU A 60 -1.89 4.97 -10.30
N ALA A 61 -1.44 6.17 -10.65
CA ALA A 61 -1.30 7.28 -9.71
C ALA A 61 -2.67 7.70 -9.14
N LEU A 62 -3.72 7.71 -9.98
CA LEU A 62 -5.10 7.96 -9.56
C LEU A 62 -5.61 6.94 -8.53
N GLN A 63 -5.04 5.73 -8.50
CA GLN A 63 -5.39 4.70 -7.53
C GLN A 63 -4.48 4.73 -6.30
N LYS A 64 -3.16 4.79 -6.51
CA LYS A 64 -2.14 4.60 -5.47
C LYS A 64 -1.74 5.92 -4.80
N VAL A 65 -1.41 6.94 -5.58
CA VAL A 65 -0.98 8.25 -5.05
C VAL A 65 -2.17 8.99 -4.42
N ALA A 66 -3.32 9.00 -5.09
CA ALA A 66 -4.52 9.67 -4.57
C ALA A 66 -5.06 9.03 -3.27
N PHE A 67 -4.73 7.75 -3.03
CA PHE A 67 -5.15 7.04 -1.82
C PHE A 67 -4.34 7.42 -0.58
N LEU A 68 -3.06 7.80 -0.72
CA LEU A 68 -2.17 8.06 0.42
C LEU A 68 -2.72 9.10 1.41
N PRO A 69 -3.20 10.29 0.99
CA PRO A 69 -3.79 11.24 1.93
C PRO A 69 -5.06 10.72 2.60
N PHE A 70 -5.89 9.98 1.86
CA PHE A 70 -7.11 9.39 2.42
C PHE A 70 -6.77 8.38 3.52
N ALA A 71 -5.83 7.46 3.25
CA ALA A 71 -5.40 6.46 4.23
C ALA A 71 -4.75 7.10 5.47
N HIS A 72 -3.95 8.16 5.28
CA HIS A 72 -3.37 8.91 6.38
C HIS A 72 -4.43 9.56 7.29
N VAL A 73 -5.45 10.18 6.71
CA VAL A 73 -6.53 10.85 7.45
C VAL A 73 -7.34 9.89 8.30
N MET A 74 -7.60 8.67 7.81
CA MET A 74 -8.45 7.69 8.49
C MET A 74 -8.02 7.41 9.94
N ASP A 75 -6.77 6.98 10.14
CA ASP A 75 -6.30 6.69 11.50
C ASP A 75 -5.85 7.96 12.24
N LYS A 76 -5.47 9.03 11.55
CA LYS A 76 -5.26 10.33 12.20
C LYS A 76 -6.54 10.83 12.88
N TYR A 77 -7.69 10.68 12.21
CA TYR A 77 -9.00 10.96 12.76
C TYR A 77 -9.30 10.08 13.97
N ARG A 78 -9.05 8.76 13.87
CA ARG A 78 -9.25 7.86 15.02
C ARG A 78 -8.33 8.15 16.19
N PHE A 79 -7.09 8.58 15.94
CA PHE A 79 -6.17 8.93 17.02
C PHE A 79 -6.62 10.16 17.78
N VAL A 80 -7.11 11.22 17.11
CA VAL A 80 -7.65 12.39 17.82
C VAL A 80 -8.92 12.05 18.60
N LEU A 81 -9.74 11.12 18.10
CA LEU A 81 -10.87 10.58 18.84
C LEU A 81 -10.43 9.81 20.10
N PHE A 82 -9.55 8.82 19.95
CA PHE A 82 -9.13 7.95 21.05
C PHE A 82 -8.24 8.61 22.10
N ARG A 83 -7.71 9.80 21.80
CA ARG A 83 -6.91 10.60 22.73
C ARG A 83 -7.71 11.73 23.38
N ASP A 84 -9.02 11.79 23.12
CA ASP A 84 -9.91 12.84 23.61
C ASP A 84 -9.40 14.26 23.26
N GLU A 85 -8.80 14.40 22.07
CA GLU A 85 -8.29 15.69 21.57
C GLU A 85 -9.39 16.56 20.94
N ILE A 86 -10.63 16.04 20.85
CA ILE A 86 -11.81 16.75 20.33
C ILE A 86 -13.01 16.52 21.22
N ASP A 87 -13.99 17.43 21.16
CA ASP A 87 -15.31 17.26 21.76
C ASP A 87 -16.13 16.25 20.95
N HIS A 88 -16.38 15.07 21.53
CA HIS A 88 -17.12 13.99 20.86
C HIS A 88 -18.60 14.32 20.62
N GLU A 89 -19.18 15.31 21.30
CA GLU A 89 -20.57 15.73 21.06
C GLU A 89 -20.68 16.71 19.88
N ASN A 90 -19.62 17.49 19.63
CA ASN A 90 -19.71 18.66 18.74
C ASN A 90 -18.73 18.62 17.56
N GLU A 91 -17.65 17.84 17.63
CA GLU A 91 -16.52 17.94 16.70
C GLU A 91 -16.24 16.69 15.87
N LEU A 92 -17.00 15.60 16.04
CA LEU A 92 -16.79 14.35 15.28
C LEU A 92 -16.71 14.58 13.78
N ASN A 93 -17.67 15.33 13.22
CA ASN A 93 -17.75 15.51 11.77
C ASN A 93 -16.91 16.68 11.27
N SER A 94 -16.81 17.77 12.05
CA SER A 94 -16.00 18.93 11.66
C SER A 94 -14.52 18.57 11.65
N MET A 95 -14.03 17.77 12.62
CA MET A 95 -12.65 17.29 12.63
C MET A 95 -12.37 16.36 11.45
N TRP A 96 -13.30 15.45 11.13
CA TRP A 96 -13.18 14.60 9.94
C TRP A 96 -12.98 15.44 8.67
N TRP A 97 -13.83 16.43 8.43
CA TRP A 97 -13.70 17.30 7.27
C TRP A 97 -12.48 18.22 7.30
N ALA A 98 -12.10 18.73 8.47
CA ALA A 98 -10.87 19.51 8.63
C ALA A 98 -9.63 18.70 8.20
N LEU A 99 -9.55 17.43 8.59
CA LEU A 99 -8.47 16.53 8.17
C LEU A 99 -8.55 16.18 6.67
N ARG A 100 -9.76 15.90 6.14
CA ARG A 100 -9.97 15.62 4.71
C ARG A 100 -9.60 16.80 3.81
N ILE A 101 -9.89 18.03 4.23
CA ILE A 101 -9.48 19.26 3.55
C ILE A 101 -7.95 19.43 3.64
N LYS A 102 -7.40 19.39 4.84
CA LYS A 102 -5.97 19.66 5.08
C LYS A 102 -5.05 18.69 4.35
N HIS A 103 -5.40 17.42 4.32
CA HIS A 103 -4.54 16.37 3.74
C HIS A 103 -4.97 15.96 2.33
N GLY A 104 -6.27 15.87 2.07
CA GLY A 104 -6.81 15.39 0.80
C GLY A 104 -7.23 16.48 -0.19
N GLY A 105 -7.29 17.75 0.23
CA GLY A 105 -7.67 18.86 -0.65
C GLY A 105 -9.13 18.79 -1.15
N ILE A 106 -9.99 18.04 -0.46
CA ILE A 106 -11.41 17.87 -0.81
C ILE A 106 -12.32 18.45 0.26
N MET A 107 -13.49 18.92 -0.17
CA MET A 107 -14.52 19.48 0.70
C MET A 107 -15.85 18.76 0.48
N PRO A 108 -16.77 18.79 1.47
CA PRO A 108 -18.08 18.21 1.26
C PRO A 108 -18.85 19.03 0.22
N PRO A 109 -19.65 18.40 -0.67
CA PRO A 109 -20.42 19.10 -1.69
C PRO A 109 -21.61 19.88 -1.12
N VAL A 110 -21.99 19.61 0.14
CA VAL A 110 -23.05 20.29 0.87
C VAL A 110 -22.58 20.56 2.30
N PRO A 111 -23.10 21.59 3.00
CA PRO A 111 -22.77 21.82 4.40
C PRO A 111 -23.03 20.59 5.28
N ARG A 112 -22.12 20.31 6.22
CA ARG A 112 -22.15 19.13 7.11
C ARG A 112 -22.14 19.52 8.59
N ASN A 113 -22.79 20.64 8.90
CA ASN A 113 -22.75 21.33 10.19
C ASN A 113 -23.79 20.79 11.18
N ASN A 114 -24.62 19.84 10.77
CA ASN A 114 -25.60 19.18 11.63
C ASN A 114 -24.86 18.17 12.54
N LYS A 115 -25.12 18.23 13.85
CA LYS A 115 -24.55 17.32 14.86
C LYS A 115 -24.91 15.84 14.61
N GLU A 116 -25.98 15.55 13.88
CA GLU A 116 -26.36 14.19 13.48
C GLU A 116 -25.47 13.63 12.35
N ASN A 117 -24.62 14.45 11.72
CA ASN A 117 -23.74 13.98 10.67
C ASN A 117 -22.53 13.25 11.27
N PHE A 118 -22.25 12.04 10.79
CA PHE A 118 -21.07 11.27 11.14
C PHE A 118 -20.50 10.60 9.89
N ASP A 119 -19.86 11.39 9.03
CA ASP A 119 -19.42 10.97 7.69
C ASP A 119 -18.29 9.94 7.74
N ALA A 120 -17.44 10.00 8.78
CA ALA A 120 -16.44 8.98 9.04
C ALA A 120 -17.09 7.59 9.24
N GLY A 121 -18.25 7.52 9.90
CA GLY A 121 -19.00 6.29 10.11
C GLY A 121 -19.49 5.62 8.83
N ALA A 122 -19.59 6.36 7.72
CA ALA A 122 -19.95 5.81 6.42
C ALA A 122 -18.81 5.02 5.73
N LYS A 123 -17.59 5.02 6.30
CA LYS A 123 -16.47 4.20 5.81
C LYS A 123 -16.31 2.95 6.66
N TYR A 124 -16.61 1.78 6.09
CA TYR A 124 -16.58 0.43 6.70
C TYR A 124 -15.61 0.22 7.88
N HIS A 125 -14.35 0.61 7.72
CA HIS A 125 -13.30 0.39 8.71
C HIS A 125 -13.51 1.13 10.03
N ILE A 126 -14.23 2.26 10.02
CA ILE A 126 -14.58 3.01 11.24
C ILE A 126 -15.57 2.20 12.11
N PRO A 127 -16.79 1.87 11.66
CA PRO A 127 -17.74 1.11 12.48
C PRO A 127 -17.29 -0.34 12.73
N SER A 128 -16.49 -0.93 11.83
CA SER A 128 -15.96 -2.29 12.02
C SER A 128 -14.70 -2.35 12.89
N ASN A 129 -14.24 -1.20 13.41
CA ASN A 129 -13.04 -1.07 14.25
C ASN A 129 -11.78 -1.72 13.67
N VAL A 130 -11.57 -1.60 12.36
CA VAL A 130 -10.37 -2.13 11.68
C VAL A 130 -9.31 -1.02 11.56
N PRO A 131 -8.10 -1.16 12.15
CA PRO A 131 -6.97 -0.24 11.97
C PRO A 131 -6.71 0.11 10.50
N TYR A 132 -6.59 1.39 10.14
CA TYR A 132 -6.42 1.83 8.75
C TYR A 132 -4.97 2.16 8.37
N LEU A 133 -4.12 2.47 9.35
CA LEU A 133 -2.69 2.78 9.15
C LEU A 133 -1.97 1.64 8.44
N ARG A 134 -2.46 0.41 8.57
CA ARG A 134 -2.00 -0.76 7.82
C ARG A 134 -1.97 -0.51 6.31
N TYR A 135 -2.98 0.15 5.74
CA TYR A 135 -3.05 0.41 4.30
C TYR A 135 -2.09 1.51 3.86
N PHE A 136 -1.85 2.51 4.71
CA PHE A 136 -0.88 3.57 4.42
C PHE A 136 0.56 3.01 4.43
N ILE A 137 0.90 2.20 5.43
CA ILE A 137 2.19 1.51 5.50
C ILE A 137 2.33 0.52 4.33
N ALA A 138 1.27 -0.23 4.02
CA ALA A 138 1.25 -1.16 2.91
C ALA A 138 1.50 -0.48 1.58
N HIS A 139 0.92 0.70 1.32
CA HIS A 139 1.19 1.48 0.10
C HIS A 139 2.63 1.98 0.00
N ILE A 140 3.36 2.13 1.10
CA ILE A 140 4.80 2.44 1.03
C ILE A 140 5.59 1.16 0.76
N LEU A 141 5.30 0.11 1.53
CA LEU A 141 5.93 -1.20 1.40
C LEU A 141 5.70 -1.80 0.02
N GLU A 142 4.54 -1.61 -0.60
CA GLU A 142 4.21 -2.28 -1.87
C GLU A 142 5.21 -1.90 -2.96
N PHE A 143 5.53 -0.61 -3.08
CA PHE A 143 6.49 -0.08 -4.06
C PHE A 143 7.92 -0.36 -3.64
N GLN A 144 8.19 -0.34 -2.34
CA GLN A 144 9.52 -0.69 -1.81
C GLN A 144 9.86 -2.15 -2.10
N LEU A 145 8.95 -3.09 -1.84
CA LEU A 145 9.07 -4.50 -2.18
C LEU A 145 9.14 -4.72 -3.69
N TYR A 146 8.33 -4.00 -4.46
CA TYR A 146 8.37 -4.03 -5.92
C TYR A 146 9.75 -3.63 -6.45
N ARG A 147 10.26 -2.45 -6.05
CA ARG A 147 11.60 -1.95 -6.39
C ARG A 147 12.69 -2.95 -5.99
N SER A 148 12.60 -3.48 -4.77
CA SER A 148 13.54 -4.48 -4.24
C SER A 148 13.62 -5.73 -5.13
N MET A 149 12.47 -6.29 -5.49
CA MET A 149 12.40 -7.49 -6.33
C MET A 149 12.87 -7.21 -7.76
N CYS A 150 12.60 -6.03 -8.31
CA CYS A 150 13.14 -5.61 -9.60
C CYS A 150 14.67 -5.47 -9.59
N GLN A 151 15.23 -4.91 -8.53
CA GLN A 151 16.68 -4.79 -8.37
C GLN A 151 17.36 -6.16 -8.24
N LEU A 152 16.71 -7.13 -7.58
CA LEU A 152 17.23 -8.51 -7.49
C LEU A 152 17.41 -9.18 -8.86
N GLN A 153 16.69 -8.73 -9.89
CA GLN A 153 16.87 -9.19 -11.27
C GLN A 153 17.68 -8.24 -12.15
N GLY A 154 18.33 -7.24 -11.55
CA GLY A 154 19.21 -6.29 -12.24
C GLY A 154 18.51 -5.09 -12.87
N VAL A 155 17.21 -4.88 -12.63
CA VAL A 155 16.50 -3.69 -13.10
C VAL A 155 16.80 -2.51 -12.16
N THR A 156 17.40 -1.46 -12.70
CA THR A 156 17.80 -0.26 -11.93
C THR A 156 17.06 1.01 -12.31
N GLU A 157 16.29 0.98 -13.41
CA GLU A 157 15.54 2.12 -13.92
C GLU A 157 14.20 1.65 -14.52
N ARG A 158 13.29 2.59 -14.75
CA ARG A 158 11.96 2.34 -15.35
C ARG A 158 11.22 1.21 -14.64
N PHE A 159 11.19 1.29 -13.31
CA PHE A 159 10.60 0.26 -12.46
C PHE A 159 9.18 -0.09 -12.88
N HIS A 160 8.37 0.88 -13.33
CA HIS A 160 6.98 0.67 -13.75
C HIS A 160 6.76 -0.37 -14.87
N LEU A 161 7.81 -0.76 -15.60
CA LEU A 161 7.77 -1.81 -16.62
C LEU A 161 8.31 -3.16 -16.13
N CYS A 162 8.86 -3.23 -14.93
CA CYS A 162 9.45 -4.44 -14.40
C CYS A 162 8.39 -5.56 -14.25
N ASP A 163 8.77 -6.76 -14.69
CA ASP A 163 8.05 -7.99 -14.41
C ASP A 163 9.04 -9.01 -13.86
N ILE A 164 8.69 -9.66 -12.74
CA ILE A 164 9.52 -10.69 -12.09
C ILE A 164 9.04 -12.10 -12.44
N TYR A 165 8.02 -12.23 -13.28
CA TYR A 165 7.45 -13.51 -13.67
C TYR A 165 8.50 -14.46 -14.25
N GLY A 166 8.55 -15.68 -13.71
CA GLY A 166 9.50 -16.71 -14.12
C GLY A 166 10.92 -16.58 -13.54
N ASN A 167 11.21 -15.54 -12.74
CA ASN A 167 12.52 -15.38 -12.10
C ASN A 167 12.62 -16.17 -10.79
N LYS A 168 13.20 -17.37 -10.86
CA LYS A 168 13.35 -18.29 -9.71
C LYS A 168 14.17 -17.72 -8.56
N TYR A 169 15.16 -16.88 -8.85
CA TYR A 169 15.99 -16.28 -7.80
C TYR A 169 15.18 -15.28 -6.96
N VAL A 170 14.40 -14.42 -7.63
CA VAL A 170 13.50 -13.47 -6.96
C VAL A 170 12.41 -14.22 -6.20
N GLU A 171 11.84 -15.28 -6.80
CA GLU A 171 10.84 -16.14 -6.15
C GLU A 171 11.36 -16.75 -4.85
N GLU A 172 12.55 -17.34 -4.86
CA GLU A 172 13.18 -17.93 -3.67
C GLU A 172 13.39 -16.89 -2.58
N LYS A 173 13.96 -15.72 -2.92
CA LYS A 173 14.15 -14.61 -1.98
C LYS A 173 12.85 -14.09 -1.38
N PHE A 174 11.82 -13.93 -2.22
CA PHE A 174 10.52 -13.47 -1.77
C PHE A 174 9.87 -14.51 -0.84
N LYS A 175 9.95 -15.80 -1.19
CA LYS A 175 9.44 -16.89 -0.35
C LYS A 175 10.15 -16.96 1.00
N ASP A 176 11.47 -16.84 1.04
CA ASP A 176 12.25 -16.83 2.28
C ASP A 176 11.79 -15.70 3.23
N MET A 177 11.55 -14.50 2.68
CA MET A 177 10.99 -13.38 3.44
C MET A 177 9.58 -13.72 3.98
N LEU A 178 8.72 -14.31 3.14
CA LEU A 178 7.37 -14.70 3.54
C LEU A 178 7.40 -15.76 4.66
N ASP A 179 8.26 -16.78 4.58
CA ASP A 179 8.33 -17.88 5.55
C ASP A 179 8.64 -17.43 7.00
N MET A 180 9.16 -16.21 7.17
CA MET A 180 9.43 -15.63 8.49
C MET A 180 8.17 -15.25 9.28
N GLY A 181 7.06 -14.93 8.61
CA GLY A 181 5.86 -14.40 9.28
C GLY A 181 6.18 -13.18 10.15
N ASN A 182 5.76 -13.19 11.41
CA ASN A 182 6.13 -12.20 12.44
C ASN A 182 7.08 -12.80 13.51
N SER A 183 7.77 -13.91 13.19
CA SER A 183 8.78 -14.52 14.10
C SER A 183 10.03 -13.65 14.31
N LYS A 184 10.19 -12.63 13.47
CA LYS A 184 11.28 -11.64 13.52
C LYS A 184 10.72 -10.22 13.50
N PRO A 185 11.45 -9.24 14.07
CA PRO A 185 11.12 -7.84 13.90
C PRO A 185 10.98 -7.48 12.41
N TRP A 186 9.95 -6.71 12.05
CA TRP A 186 9.70 -6.34 10.65
C TRP A 186 10.90 -5.72 9.90
N PRO A 187 11.83 -4.96 10.52
CA PRO A 187 13.02 -4.47 9.82
C PRO A 187 13.94 -5.61 9.37
N GLU A 188 14.06 -6.68 10.16
CA GLU A 188 14.87 -7.85 9.81
C GLU A 188 14.22 -8.65 8.67
N VAL A 189 12.89 -8.74 8.67
CA VAL A 189 12.14 -9.37 7.58
C VAL A 189 12.35 -8.60 6.27
N LEU A 190 12.22 -7.27 6.28
CA LEU A 190 12.51 -6.44 5.11
C LEU A 190 13.96 -6.59 4.63
N GLN A 191 14.91 -6.62 5.57
CA GLN A 191 16.33 -6.73 5.27
C GLN A 191 16.67 -8.04 4.56
N SER A 192 15.93 -9.11 4.82
CA SER A 192 16.14 -10.41 4.17
C SER A 192 15.94 -10.38 2.65
N LEU A 193 15.12 -9.44 2.14
CA LEU A 193 14.82 -9.34 0.71
C LEU A 193 15.94 -8.61 -0.05
N ASN A 194 16.31 -7.40 0.37
CA ASN A 194 17.29 -6.56 -0.35
C ASN A 194 18.26 -5.77 0.56
N GLY A 195 18.26 -6.02 1.86
CA GLY A 195 19.13 -5.34 2.82
C GLY A 195 18.56 -4.05 3.42
N GLU A 196 17.38 -3.58 2.99
CA GLU A 196 16.74 -2.39 3.55
C GLU A 196 16.12 -2.68 4.94
N THR A 197 16.12 -1.68 5.83
CA THR A 197 15.63 -1.85 7.23
C THR A 197 14.61 -0.80 7.64
N LYS A 198 14.26 0.12 6.74
CA LYS A 198 13.37 1.25 7.00
C LYS A 198 12.31 1.33 5.92
N LEU A 199 11.15 1.87 6.27
CA LEU A 199 10.17 2.26 5.26
C LEU A 199 10.75 3.40 4.41
N ASP A 200 10.70 3.23 3.09
CA ASP A 200 11.22 4.19 2.13
C ASP A 200 10.16 4.55 1.08
N SER A 201 9.60 5.75 1.21
CA SER A 201 8.67 6.28 0.20
C SER A 201 9.36 6.70 -1.10
N GLY A 202 10.70 6.72 -1.14
CA GLY A 202 11.46 6.96 -2.37
C GLY A 202 11.11 5.96 -3.47
N ALA A 203 10.77 4.72 -3.12
CA ALA A 203 10.36 3.71 -4.10
C ALA A 203 9.07 4.07 -4.86
N ILE A 204 8.18 4.86 -4.25
CA ILE A 204 6.99 5.40 -4.94
C ILE A 204 7.43 6.41 -6.00
N LEU A 205 8.38 7.27 -5.66
CA LEU A 205 8.91 8.30 -6.56
C LEU A 205 9.77 7.70 -7.69
N ASP A 206 10.46 6.59 -7.43
CA ASP A 206 11.21 5.88 -8.47
C ASP A 206 10.28 5.17 -9.47
N PHE A 207 9.06 4.83 -9.05
CA PHE A 207 8.06 4.16 -9.89
C PHE A 207 7.29 5.13 -10.79
N PHE A 208 6.89 6.30 -10.26
CA PHE A 208 6.06 7.30 -10.94
C PHE A 208 6.86 8.43 -11.56
#